data_AF-A0A6A6YF12-F1
#
_entry.id   AF-A0A6A6YF12-F1
#
_cell.length_a   1.000
_cell.length_b   1.000
_cell.length_c   1.000
_cell.angle_alpha   90.00
_cell.angle_beta   90.00
_cell.angle_gamma   90.00
#
_symmetry.space_group_name_H-M   'P 1'
#
loop_
_entity.id
_entity.type
_entity.pdbx_description
1 polymer ?
#
loop_
_entity_poly.entity_id
_entity_poly.type
_entity_poly.pdbx_seq_one_letter_code
_entity_poly.pdbx_strand_id
1 'polypeptide(L)' 'KREACTICRKKKLRCDGAKPTCGTCNKLGHGCAYVEVRQKGGPKRGYVKSLETRLSM' A
#
# COMPACT_ATOMS: atom_id res chain seq x y z
N LYS A 1 -3.37 16.08 -4.80
CA LYS A 1 -2.81 14.73 -5.07
C LYS A 1 -3.96 13.73 -4.98
N ARG A 2 -4.51 13.23 -6.10
CA ARG A 2 -5.63 12.27 -6.08
C ARG A 2 -5.10 10.92 -5.64
N GLU A 3 -5.57 10.41 -4.50
CA GLU A 3 -5.15 9.09 -4.00
C GLU A 3 -5.98 8.00 -4.68
N ALA A 4 -5.30 7.02 -5.27
CA ALA A 4 -5.93 5.83 -5.81
C ALA A 4 -6.11 4.80 -4.69
N CYS A 5 -7.27 4.14 -4.66
CA CYS A 5 -7.51 3.03 -3.74
C CYS A 5 -6.51 1.89 -3.98
N THR A 6 -6.38 0.99 -3.01
CA THR A 6 -5.39 -0.09 -3.09
C THR A 6 -5.66 -1.08 -4.20
N ILE A 7 -6.92 -1.33 -4.53
CA ILE A 7 -7.28 -2.19 -5.65
C ILE A 7 -6.82 -1.56 -6.97
N CYS A 8 -7.10 -0.27 -7.18
CA CYS A 8 -6.68 0.41 -8.40
C CYS A 8 -5.15 0.53 -8.47
N ARG A 9 -4.46 0.78 -7.35
CA ARG A 9 -2.99 0.72 -7.31
C ARG A 9 -2.46 -0.66 -7.68
N LYS A 10 -2.97 -1.73 -7.05
CA LYS A 10 -2.50 -3.11 -7.24
C LYS A 10 -2.75 -3.61 -8.66
N LYS A 11 -3.92 -3.30 -9.23
CA LYS A 11 -4.32 -3.67 -10.58
C LYS A 11 -3.88 -2.66 -11.66
N LYS A 12 -3.20 -1.57 -11.28
CA LYS A 12 -2.80 -0.46 -12.16
C LYS A 12 -3.97 0.13 -12.96
N LEU A 13 -5.14 0.23 -12.33
CA LEU A 13 -6.35 0.79 -12.93
C LEU A 13 -6.47 2.29 -12.65
N ARG A 14 -7.20 2.99 -13.53
CA ARG A 14 -7.57 4.39 -13.28
C ARG A 14 -8.49 4.46 -12.06
N CYS A 15 -8.13 5.29 -11.08
CA CYS A 15 -8.94 5.51 -9.89
C CYS A 15 -9.49 6.94 -9.88
N ASP A 16 -10.80 7.07 -9.74
CA ASP A 16 -11.47 8.37 -9.67
C ASP A 16 -11.37 9.02 -8.28
N GLY A 17 -10.96 8.26 -7.26
CA GLY A 17 -10.81 8.77 -5.89
C GLY A 17 -12.13 8.97 -5.14
N ALA A 18 -13.27 8.57 -5.71
CA ALA A 18 -14.58 8.67 -5.07
C ALA A 18 -14.65 7.77 -3.81
N LYS A 19 -15.22 8.31 -2.72
CA LYS A 19 -15.47 7.60 -1.46
C LYS A 19 -16.99 7.43 -1.28
N PRO A 20 -17.49 6.28 -0.76
CA PRO A 20 -16.75 5.17 -0.15
C PRO A 20 -16.09 4.20 -1.16
N THR A 21 -16.59 4.16 -2.39
CA THR A 21 -16.14 3.22 -3.43
C THR A 21 -15.77 3.99 -4.70
N CYS A 22 -14.58 3.70 -5.23
CA CYS A 22 -14.13 4.30 -6.49
C CYS A 22 -15.01 3.85 -7.67
N GLY A 23 -15.23 4.69 -8.68
CA GLY A 23 -16.09 4.35 -9.83
C GLY A 23 -15.68 3.06 -10.55
N THR A 24 -14.37 2.88 -10.77
CA THR A 24 -13.80 1.64 -11.31
C THR A 24 -14.08 0.41 -10.43
N CYS A 25 -13.97 0.57 -9.11
CA CYS A 25 -14.19 -0.49 -8.14
C CYS A 25 -15.66 -0.91 -8.10
N ASN A 26 -16.56 0.07 -8.16
CA ASN A 26 -18.01 -0.13 -8.20
C ASN A 26 -18.43 -0.89 -9.46
N LYS A 27 -17.90 -0.50 -10.64
CA LYS A 27 -18.17 -1.18 -11.92
C LYS A 27 -17.65 -2.62 -11.94
N LEU A 28 -16.50 -2.88 -11.34
CA LEU A 28 -15.86 -4.20 -11.30
C LEU A 28 -16.34 -5.08 -10.13
N GLY A 29 -17.18 -4.56 -9.24
CA GLY A 29 -17.62 -5.28 -8.04
C GLY A 29 -16.46 -5.62 -7.09
N HIS A 30 -15.38 -4.83 -7.08
CA HIS A 30 -14.24 -5.06 -6.22
C HIS A 30 -14.38 -4.30 -4.90
N GLY A 31 -13.98 -4.93 -3.80
CA GLY A 31 -13.90 -4.30 -2.48
C GLY A 31 -12.95 -3.12 -2.48
N CYS A 32 -13.49 -1.91 -2.58
CA CYS A 32 -12.69 -0.69 -2.60
C CYS A 32 -12.15 -0.40 -1.21
N ALA A 33 -10.83 -0.43 -1.08
CA ALA A 33 -10.16 -0.09 0.16
C ALA A 33 -9.19 1.05 -0.07
N TYR A 34 -9.35 2.11 0.70
CA TYR A 34 -8.32 3.12 0.91
C TYR A 34 -7.62 2.77 2.21
N VAL A 35 -6.97 1.60 2.24
CA VAL A 35 -6.12 1.31 3.39
C VAL A 35 -4.90 2.22 3.28
N GLU A 36 -4.78 3.11 4.25
CA GLU A 36 -3.52 3.74 4.62
C GLU A 36 -2.61 2.62 5.15
N VAL A 37 -2.09 1.84 4.21
CA VAL A 37 -1.04 0.88 4.51
C VAL A 37 0.16 1.73 4.90
N ARG A 38 0.24 2.08 6.18
CA ARG A 38 1.49 1.98 6.91
C ARG A 38 1.93 0.54 6.70
N GLN A 39 2.50 0.25 5.53
CA GLN A 39 3.45 -0.83 5.43
C GLN A 39 4.50 -0.37 6.42
N LYS A 40 4.41 -0.91 7.65
CA LYS A 40 5.57 -1.17 8.46
C LYS A 40 6.40 -2.10 7.57
N GLY A 41 7.05 -1.51 6.56
CA GLY A 41 8.04 -2.19 5.77
C GLY A 41 8.96 -2.78 6.81
N GLY A 42 9.36 -4.03 6.58
CA GLY A 42 10.36 -4.68 7.41
C GLY A 42 11.52 -3.70 7.69
N PRO A 43 12.25 -3.92 8.78
CA PRO A 43 13.31 -3.05 9.25
C PRO A 43 14.09 -2.44 8.07
N LYS A 44 14.20 -1.10 8.03
CA LYS A 44 14.78 -0.33 6.91
C LYS A 44 15.97 -1.09 6.33
N ARG A 45 16.07 -1.26 5.01
CA ARG A 45 17.23 -1.91 4.35
C ARG A 45 18.53 -1.41 5.02
N GLY A 46 19.25 -2.30 5.71
CA GLY A 46 20.45 -1.98 6.49
C GLY A 46 20.31 -2.09 8.02
N TYR A 47 19.10 -2.04 8.58
CA TYR A 47 18.88 -2.15 10.03
C TYR A 47 19.21 -3.56 10.54
N VAL A 48 18.83 -4.60 9.81
CA VAL A 48 19.22 -5.99 10.15
C VAL A 48 20.74 -6.15 10.12
N LYS A 49 21.41 -5.62 9.09
CA LYS A 49 22.88 -5.65 8.99
C LYS A 49 23.57 -4.92 10.15
N SER A 50 23.02 -3.79 10.60
CA SER A 50 23.53 -3.08 11.79
C SER A 50 23.30 -3.84 13.09
N LEU A 51 22.22 -4.61 13.19
CA LEU A 51 21.98 -5.50 14.34
C LEU A 51 22.96 -6.66 14.35
N GLU A 52 23.19 -7.31 13.21
CA GLU A 52 24.16 -8.41 13.06
C GLU A 52 25.59 -7.97 13.40
N THR A 53 25.99 -6.77 12.97
CA THR A 53 27.33 -6.21 13.30
C THR A 53 27.52 -5.99 14.80
N ARG A 54 26.45 -5.64 15.54
CA ARG A 54 26.51 -5.43 16.99
C ARG A 54 26.45 -6.73 17.79
N LEU A 55 25.81 -7.76 17.24
CA LEU A 55 25.65 -9.07 17.88
C LEU A 55 26.86 -9.99 17.68
N SER A 56 27.78 -9.63 16.79
CA SER A 56 29.03 -10.36 16.60
C SER A 56 30.03 -10.01 17.71
N MET A 57 29.97 -10.77 18.80
CA MET A 57 31.05 -10.99 19.76
C MET A 57 31.61 -12.39 19.58
#